data_AF-A0A661QEZ7-F1
#
_entry.id   AF-A0A661QEZ7-F1
#
_cell.length_a   1.000
_cell.length_b   1.000
_cell.length_c   1.000
_cell.angle_alpha   90.00
_cell.angle_beta   90.00
_cell.angle_gamma   90.00
#
_symmetry.space_group_name_H-M   'P 1'
#
loop_
_entity.id
_entity.type
_entity.pdbx_description
1 polymer ?
#
loop_
_entity_poly.entity_id
_entity_poly.type
_entity_poly.pdbx_seq_one_letter_code
_entity_poly.pdbx_strand_id
1 'polypeptide(L)'
;MFLSDIEDGCNIFVDANIFVYHFSRKSRFNAASTNFLARVEKKEIVGVTSTTVVQEATHRMMIIEAVTTVGENVKNIVKHLKGHPDIVKNLKKHRTIPEKMASFGLEIVSSDMNVIKRSQEMKRRFGLLSNDSLTLQIMEDMEIKNLASNDADFETVNFIKLYKPSISVESAEK
;
A
#
# COMPACT_ATOMS: atom_id res chain seq x y z
N MET A 1 -12.45 -8.85 7.99
CA MET A 1 -11.44 -9.85 8.39
C MET A 1 -10.12 -9.15 8.63
N PHE A 2 -9.23 -9.78 9.38
CA PHE A 2 -7.90 -9.27 9.67
C PHE A 2 -6.82 -9.98 8.86
N LEU A 3 -5.68 -9.32 8.66
CA LEU A 3 -4.51 -9.93 8.02
C LEU A 3 -4.04 -11.23 8.72
N SER A 4 -4.32 -11.37 10.01
CA SER A 4 -4.06 -12.60 10.78
C SER A 4 -4.91 -13.78 10.35
N ASP A 5 -6.08 -13.53 9.76
CA ASP A 5 -7.07 -14.55 9.40
C ASP A 5 -6.79 -15.17 8.03
N ILE A 6 -5.73 -14.74 7.34
CA ILE A 6 -5.35 -15.25 6.03
C ILE A 6 -4.74 -16.65 6.21
N GLU A 7 -5.26 -17.62 5.47
CA GLU A 7 -4.74 -18.98 5.44
C GLU A 7 -3.46 -19.09 4.62
N ASP A 8 -2.61 -20.05 4.96
CA ASP A 8 -1.41 -20.34 4.18
C ASP A 8 -1.76 -20.81 2.76
N GLY A 9 -0.88 -20.54 1.80
CA GLY A 9 -1.06 -20.87 0.38
C GLY A 9 -2.03 -19.95 -0.37
N CYS A 10 -2.64 -18.97 0.29
CA CYS A 10 -3.52 -18.02 -0.37
C CYS A 10 -2.76 -17.02 -1.26
N ASN A 11 -3.34 -16.70 -2.42
CA ASN A 11 -2.95 -15.55 -3.23
C ASN A 11 -3.64 -14.29 -2.69
N ILE A 12 -2.87 -13.21 -2.50
CA ILE A 12 -3.40 -11.94 -2.01
C ILE A 12 -2.74 -10.76 -2.70
N PHE A 13 -3.55 -9.78 -3.10
CA PHE A 13 -3.06 -8.50 -3.57
C PHE A 13 -2.77 -7.59 -2.38
N VAL A 14 -1.61 -6.93 -2.35
CA VAL A 14 -1.17 -6.06 -1.27
C VAL A 14 -1.16 -4.61 -1.72
N ASP A 15 -1.93 -3.79 -1.02
CA ASP A 15 -2.11 -2.36 -1.30
C ASP A 15 -1.04 -1.48 -0.62
N ALA A 16 -0.89 -0.25 -1.10
CA ALA A 16 0.14 0.71 -0.68
C ALA A 16 0.11 0.99 0.82
N ASN A 17 -1.09 1.08 1.41
CA ASN A 17 -1.24 1.43 2.82
C ASN A 17 -0.60 0.39 3.76
N ILE A 18 -0.59 -0.90 3.40
CA ILE A 18 0.02 -1.96 4.20
C ILE A 18 1.53 -1.77 4.30
N PHE A 19 2.19 -1.45 3.18
CA PHE A 19 3.61 -1.13 3.14
C PHE A 19 3.92 0.15 3.93
N VAL A 20 3.11 1.19 3.77
CA VAL A 20 3.27 2.45 4.50
C VAL A 20 3.19 2.21 6.01
N TYR A 21 2.26 1.38 6.48
CA TYR A 21 2.16 1.02 7.89
C TYR A 21 3.35 0.22 8.39
N HIS A 22 3.83 -0.76 7.61
CA HIS A 22 5.02 -1.53 7.94
C HIS A 22 6.28 -0.64 8.06
N PHE A 23 6.50 0.29 7.13
CA PHE A 23 7.67 1.17 7.18
C PHE A 23 7.54 2.31 8.21
N SER A 24 6.32 2.59 8.66
CA SER A 24 6.03 3.64 9.66
C SER A 24 5.92 3.05 11.06
N ARG A 25 7.03 3.03 11.81
CA ARG A 25 7.07 2.48 13.19
C ARG A 25 6.05 3.06 14.17
N LYS A 26 5.64 4.32 13.97
CA LYS A 26 4.63 5.00 14.79
C LYS A 26 3.18 4.61 14.42
N SER A 27 2.98 3.86 13.34
CA SER A 27 1.65 3.42 12.93
C SER A 27 1.11 2.40 13.93
N ARG A 28 -0.11 2.60 14.42
CA ARG A 28 -0.85 1.60 15.22
C ARG A 28 -1.14 0.30 14.48
N PHE A 29 -0.94 0.27 13.16
CA PHE A 29 -1.08 -0.91 12.31
C PHE A 29 0.26 -1.58 12.00
N ASN A 30 1.37 -1.04 12.50
CA ASN A 30 2.72 -1.47 12.15
C ASN A 30 2.95 -2.96 12.46
N ALA A 31 2.57 -3.43 13.64
CA ALA A 31 2.76 -4.82 14.05
C ALA A 31 1.99 -5.79 13.15
N ALA A 32 0.71 -5.52 12.88
CA ALA A 32 -0.13 -6.35 12.03
C ALA A 32 0.40 -6.41 10.59
N SER A 33 0.77 -5.27 10.00
CA SER A 33 1.34 -5.21 8.65
C SER A 33 2.71 -5.88 8.56
N THR A 34 3.55 -5.75 9.60
CA THR A 34 4.88 -6.38 9.65
C THR A 34 4.78 -7.89 9.74
N ASN A 35 3.93 -8.41 10.63
CA ASN A 35 3.71 -9.84 10.76
C ASN A 35 3.16 -10.44 9.45
N PHE A 36 2.22 -9.75 8.80
CA PHE A 36 1.70 -10.15 7.50
C PHE A 36 2.79 -10.22 6.42
N LEU A 37 3.60 -9.17 6.25
CA LEU A 37 4.67 -9.17 5.25
C LEU A 37 5.76 -10.22 5.54
N ALA A 38 6.01 -10.53 6.82
CA ALA A 38 6.91 -11.62 7.20
C ALA A 38 6.40 -12.99 6.74
N ARG A 39 5.09 -13.22 6.74
CA ARG A 39 4.49 -14.46 6.18
C ARG A 39 4.67 -14.54 4.66
N VAL A 40 4.53 -13.41 3.97
CA VAL A 40 4.80 -13.30 2.53
C VAL A 40 6.28 -13.61 2.24
N GLU A 41 7.21 -13.02 2.99
CA GLU A 41 8.65 -13.24 2.85
C GLU A 41 9.04 -14.71 3.07
N LYS A 42 8.38 -15.38 4.02
CA LYS A 42 8.53 -16.82 4.28
C LYS A 42 7.83 -17.72 3.26
N LYS A 43 7.12 -17.15 2.28
CA LYS A 43 6.31 -17.85 1.27
C LYS A 43 5.17 -18.68 1.87
N GLU A 44 4.72 -18.35 3.07
CA GLU A 44 3.50 -18.92 3.66
C GLU A 44 2.26 -18.37 2.93
N ILE A 45 2.35 -17.14 2.42
CA ILE A 45 1.33 -16.47 1.61
C ILE A 45 1.96 -16.04 0.28
N VAL A 46 1.24 -16.20 -0.82
CA VAL A 46 1.66 -15.71 -2.14
C VAL A 46 1.17 -14.28 -2.29
N GLY A 47 2.08 -13.32 -2.08
CA GLY A 47 1.76 -11.89 -2.18
C GLY A 47 2.01 -11.33 -3.58
N VAL A 48 1.04 -10.57 -4.09
CA VAL A 48 1.10 -9.86 -5.37
C VAL A 48 0.92 -8.36 -5.12
N THR A 49 1.62 -7.51 -5.85
CA THR A 49 1.37 -6.05 -5.86
C THR A 49 1.70 -5.48 -7.24
N SER A 50 1.54 -4.17 -7.44
CA SER A 50 1.81 -3.53 -8.73
C SER A 50 2.89 -2.45 -8.64
N THR A 51 3.50 -2.13 -9.78
CA THR A 51 4.45 -1.00 -9.88
C THR A 51 3.81 0.33 -9.50
N THR A 52 2.51 0.50 -9.77
CA THR A 52 1.73 1.68 -9.35
C THR A 52 1.63 1.76 -7.83
N VAL A 53 1.35 0.63 -7.16
CA VAL A 53 1.32 0.55 -5.69
C VAL A 53 2.70 0.82 -5.08
N VAL A 54 3.78 0.29 -5.69
CA VAL A 54 5.15 0.59 -5.27
C VAL A 54 5.45 2.09 -5.34
N GLN A 55 5.06 2.76 -6.43
CA GLN A 55 5.22 4.21 -6.55
C GLN A 55 4.39 4.97 -5.53
N GLU A 56 3.15 4.56 -5.29
CA GLU A 56 2.30 5.21 -4.29
C GLU A 56 2.88 5.08 -2.87
N ALA A 57 3.30 3.89 -2.46
CA ALA A 57 3.93 3.65 -1.17
C ALA A 57 5.22 4.49 -1.03
N THR A 58 6.04 4.53 -2.08
CA THR A 58 7.27 5.34 -2.13
C THR A 58 6.96 6.84 -1.96
N HIS A 59 5.97 7.35 -2.68
CA HIS A 59 5.53 8.73 -2.57
C HIS A 59 5.00 9.06 -1.16
N ARG A 60 4.17 8.19 -0.59
CA ARG A 60 3.63 8.38 0.77
C ARG A 60 4.74 8.37 1.83
N MET A 61 5.73 7.50 1.70
CA MET A 61 6.90 7.48 2.58
C MET A 61 7.76 8.75 2.43
N MET A 62 7.88 9.30 1.22
CA MET A 62 8.53 10.59 0.99
C MET A 62 7.81 11.72 1.74
N ILE A 63 6.47 11.74 1.70
CA ILE A 63 5.67 12.74 2.42
C ILE A 63 5.84 12.60 3.95
N ILE A 64 5.81 11.37 4.48
CA ILE A 64 6.04 11.12 5.92
C ILE A 64 7.44 11.58 6.35
N GLU A 65 8.46 11.30 5.54
CA GLU A 65 9.83 11.76 5.77
C GLU A 65 9.91 13.29 5.76
N ALA A 66 9.26 13.94 4.80
CA ALA A 66 9.23 15.39 4.67
C ALA A 66 8.55 16.07 5.86
N VAL A 67 7.40 15.57 6.33
CA VAL A 67 6.73 16.07 7.53
C VAL A 67 7.65 15.97 8.75
N THR A 68 8.36 14.86 8.89
CA THR A 68 9.32 14.66 9.99
C THR A 68 10.53 15.61 9.90
N THR A 69 10.93 16.00 8.69
CA THR A 69 12.13 16.81 8.44
C THR A 69 11.84 18.32 8.54
N VAL A 70 10.72 18.77 7.98
CA VAL A 70 10.33 20.19 7.89
C VAL A 70 9.53 20.62 9.12
N GLY A 71 8.79 19.70 9.75
CA GLY A 71 7.93 19.94 10.88
C GLY A 71 6.44 19.84 10.55
N GLU A 72 5.65 19.42 11.55
CA GLU A 72 4.21 19.10 11.41
C GLU A 72 3.33 20.33 11.17
N ASN A 73 3.84 21.55 11.42
CA ASN A 73 3.09 22.80 11.29
C ASN A 73 2.88 23.26 9.83
N VAL A 74 3.50 22.58 8.85
CA VAL A 74 3.33 22.92 7.43
C VAL A 74 1.98 22.40 6.92
N LYS A 75 1.01 23.32 6.81
CA LYS A 75 -0.38 23.02 6.35
C LYS A 75 -0.47 22.25 5.04
N ASN A 76 0.46 22.45 4.11
CA ASN A 76 0.49 21.72 2.84
C ASN A 76 1.93 21.37 2.46
N ILE A 77 2.37 20.21 2.94
CA ILE A 77 3.73 19.71 2.72
C ILE A 77 4.04 19.52 1.23
N VAL A 78 3.07 19.07 0.41
CA VAL A 78 3.26 18.88 -1.02
C VAL A 78 3.57 20.20 -1.74
N LYS A 79 2.79 21.25 -1.43
CA LYS A 79 3.03 22.59 -1.97
C LYS A 79 4.38 23.14 -1.50
N HIS A 80 4.75 22.90 -0.25
CA HIS A 80 6.03 23.33 0.29
C HIS A 80 7.22 22.66 -0.42
N LEU A 81 7.17 21.33 -0.63
CA LEU A 81 8.22 20.59 -1.33
C LEU A 81 8.40 21.05 -2.78
N LYS A 82 7.30 21.35 -3.50
CA LYS A 82 7.37 21.90 -4.86
C LYS A 82 8.10 23.25 -4.92
N GLY A 83 7.97 24.07 -3.87
CA GLY A 83 8.69 25.35 -3.76
C GLY A 83 10.14 25.23 -3.27
N HIS A 84 10.55 24.06 -2.75
CA HIS A 84 11.87 23.83 -2.17
C HIS A 84 12.49 22.51 -2.66
N PRO A 85 12.90 22.42 -3.94
CA PRO A 85 13.45 21.19 -4.51
C PRO A 85 14.68 20.65 -3.76
N ASP A 86 15.47 21.51 -3.11
CA ASP A 86 16.65 21.06 -2.35
C ASP A 86 16.28 20.28 -1.09
N ILE A 87 15.10 20.52 -0.50
CA ILE A 87 14.57 19.66 0.56
C ILE A 87 14.31 18.26 0.00
N VAL A 88 13.62 18.17 -1.15
CA VAL A 88 13.35 16.89 -1.84
C VAL A 88 14.64 16.12 -2.13
N LYS A 89 15.67 16.80 -2.64
CA LYS A 89 17.00 16.21 -2.90
C LYS A 89 17.72 15.71 -1.65
N ASN A 90 17.34 16.18 -0.47
CA ASN A 90 17.94 15.75 0.81
C ASN A 90 17.13 14.67 1.54
N LEU A 91 15.91 14.38 1.13
CA LEU A 91 15.13 13.23 1.61
C LEU A 91 15.76 11.92 1.12
N LYS A 92 16.02 10.98 2.03
CA LYS A 92 16.78 9.75 1.79
C LYS A 92 15.99 8.47 2.07
N LYS A 93 15.14 8.44 3.09
CA LYS A 93 14.48 7.21 3.57
C LYS A 93 13.61 6.58 2.50
N HIS A 94 12.80 7.38 1.80
CA HIS A 94 11.89 6.90 0.77
C HIS A 94 12.59 6.26 -0.45
N ARG A 95 13.86 6.59 -0.71
CA ARG A 95 14.61 6.07 -1.88
C ARG A 95 14.82 4.57 -1.85
N THR A 96 14.91 3.99 -0.65
CA THR A 96 15.12 2.55 -0.45
C THR A 96 13.81 1.75 -0.45
N ILE A 97 12.66 2.41 -0.55
CA ILE A 97 11.35 1.74 -0.44
C ILE A 97 11.11 0.76 -1.59
N PRO A 98 11.36 1.11 -2.87
CA PRO A 98 11.19 0.14 -3.96
C PRO A 98 12.02 -1.14 -3.77
N GLU A 99 13.30 -0.99 -3.39
CA GLU A 99 14.21 -2.13 -3.17
C GLU A 99 13.75 -3.00 -1.99
N LYS A 100 13.32 -2.38 -0.88
CA LYS A 100 12.76 -3.10 0.27
C LYS A 100 11.45 -3.81 -0.05
N MET A 101 10.60 -3.22 -0.88
CA MET A 101 9.38 -3.88 -1.32
C MET A 101 9.71 -5.09 -2.21
N ALA A 102 10.67 -4.96 -3.12
CA ALA A 102 11.15 -6.07 -3.95
C ALA A 102 11.77 -7.22 -3.13
N SER A 103 12.37 -6.94 -1.96
CA SER A 103 12.97 -7.99 -1.12
C SER A 103 11.96 -8.88 -0.39
N PHE A 104 10.66 -8.52 -0.31
CA PHE A 104 9.65 -9.35 0.35
C PHE A 104 9.25 -10.61 -0.43
N GLY A 105 9.80 -10.84 -1.63
CA GLY A 105 9.41 -12.00 -2.45
C GLY A 105 8.00 -11.89 -3.04
N LEU A 106 7.48 -10.66 -3.19
CA LEU A 106 6.22 -10.37 -3.87
C LEU A 106 6.35 -10.55 -5.38
N GLU A 107 5.28 -10.97 -6.04
CA GLU A 107 5.12 -10.75 -7.47
C GLU A 107 4.74 -9.27 -7.72
N ILE A 108 5.59 -8.52 -8.41
CA ILE A 108 5.33 -7.11 -8.74
C ILE A 108 4.94 -7.01 -10.22
N VAL A 109 3.66 -6.76 -10.48
CA VAL A 109 3.13 -6.65 -11.84
C VAL A 109 3.17 -5.23 -12.37
N SER A 110 3.49 -5.07 -13.66
CA SER A 110 3.43 -3.79 -14.35
C SER A 110 2.05 -3.57 -14.97
N SER A 111 1.61 -2.32 -15.01
CA SER A 111 0.37 -1.94 -15.70
C SER A 111 0.70 -1.34 -17.06
N ASP A 112 0.13 -1.92 -18.12
CA ASP A 112 0.20 -1.35 -19.47
C ASP A 112 -1.03 -0.47 -19.79
N MET A 113 -1.05 0.11 -20.98
CA MET A 113 -2.16 0.96 -21.44
C MET A 113 -3.49 0.19 -21.55
N ASN A 114 -3.45 -1.13 -21.80
CA ASN A 114 -4.66 -1.93 -21.90
C ASN A 114 -5.31 -2.12 -20.53
N VAL A 115 -4.52 -2.41 -19.50
CA VAL A 115 -4.99 -2.51 -18.10
C VAL A 115 -5.59 -1.16 -17.66
N ILE A 116 -4.93 -0.04 -17.96
CA ILE A 116 -5.44 1.31 -17.63
C ILE A 116 -6.77 1.62 -18.33
N LYS A 117 -6.96 1.17 -19.57
CA LYS A 117 -8.24 1.34 -20.28
C LYS A 117 -9.34 0.50 -19.63
N ARG A 118 -9.08 -0.76 -19.32
CA ARG A 118 -10.05 -1.65 -18.65
C ARG A 118 -10.41 -1.13 -17.26
N SER A 119 -9.46 -0.57 -16.52
CA SER A 119 -9.72 -0.02 -15.18
C SER A 119 -10.71 1.15 -15.18
N GLN A 120 -11.01 1.79 -16.32
CA GLN A 120 -12.08 2.80 -16.36
C GLN A 120 -13.45 2.19 -16.09
N GLU A 121 -13.66 0.93 -16.46
CA GLU A 121 -14.88 0.20 -16.16
C GLU A 121 -15.00 -0.08 -14.65
N MET A 122 -13.88 -0.36 -13.97
CA MET A 122 -13.85 -0.47 -12.51
C MET A 122 -14.27 0.82 -11.82
N LYS A 123 -13.78 1.98 -12.29
CA LYS A 123 -14.23 3.30 -11.79
C LYS A 123 -15.74 3.47 -11.96
N ARG A 124 -16.27 3.12 -13.13
CA ARG A 124 -17.69 3.26 -13.43
C ARG A 124 -18.56 2.34 -12.56
N ARG A 125 -18.11 1.11 -12.32
CA ARG A 125 -18.85 0.09 -11.56
C ARG A 125 -18.86 0.36 -10.06
N PHE A 126 -17.72 0.77 -9.50
CA PHE A 126 -17.52 0.85 -8.05
C PHE A 126 -17.29 2.27 -7.52
N GLY A 127 -17.19 3.28 -8.39
CA GLY A 127 -16.99 4.67 -7.98
C GLY A 127 -15.60 4.98 -7.39
N LEU A 128 -14.62 4.09 -7.63
CA LEU A 128 -13.29 4.17 -7.03
C LEU A 128 -12.38 5.21 -7.72
N LEU A 129 -11.37 5.67 -6.99
CA LEU A 129 -10.32 6.52 -7.54
C LEU A 129 -9.42 5.75 -8.51
N SER A 130 -8.55 6.50 -9.20
CA SER A 130 -7.77 5.98 -10.33
C SER A 130 -6.87 4.80 -9.99
N ASN A 131 -6.13 4.87 -8.89
CA ASN A 131 -5.21 3.80 -8.50
C ASN A 131 -5.97 2.58 -7.97
N ASP A 132 -7.02 2.78 -7.18
CA ASP A 132 -7.83 1.69 -6.62
C ASP A 132 -8.54 0.90 -7.71
N SER A 133 -9.06 1.60 -8.72
CA SER A 133 -9.65 0.96 -9.90
C SER A 133 -8.64 0.17 -10.72
N LEU A 134 -7.39 0.66 -10.80
CA LEU A 134 -6.32 -0.06 -11.47
C LEU A 134 -5.92 -1.32 -10.68
N THR A 135 -5.85 -1.22 -9.35
CA THR A 135 -5.68 -2.36 -8.45
C THR A 135 -6.77 -3.41 -8.67
N LEU A 136 -8.05 -3.02 -8.71
CA LEU A 136 -9.14 -3.96 -8.99
C LEU A 136 -9.02 -4.61 -10.36
N GLN A 137 -8.62 -3.87 -11.39
CA GLN A 137 -8.46 -4.44 -12.72
C GLN A 137 -7.36 -5.51 -12.73
N ILE A 138 -6.23 -5.25 -12.07
CA ILE A 138 -5.14 -6.22 -11.96
C ILE A 138 -5.61 -7.46 -11.19
N MET A 139 -6.34 -7.28 -10.10
CA MET A 139 -6.91 -8.39 -9.33
C MET A 139 -7.88 -9.23 -10.18
N GLU A 140 -8.73 -8.59 -10.99
CA GLU A 140 -9.64 -9.28 -11.91
C GLU A 140 -8.85 -10.06 -12.98
N ASP A 141 -7.85 -9.44 -13.60
CA ASP A 141 -7.02 -10.06 -14.65
C ASP A 141 -6.22 -11.27 -14.14
N MET A 142 -5.81 -11.25 -12.87
CA MET A 142 -5.03 -12.32 -12.21
C MET A 142 -5.88 -13.30 -11.39
N GLU A 143 -7.21 -13.15 -11.40
CA GLU A 143 -8.15 -13.93 -10.61
C GLU A 143 -7.88 -13.91 -9.08
N ILE A 144 -7.28 -12.83 -8.58
CA ILE A 144 -6.97 -12.65 -7.15
C ILE A 144 -8.19 -12.11 -6.43
N LYS A 145 -8.71 -12.86 -5.46
CA LYS A 145 -9.90 -12.49 -4.69
C LYS A 145 -9.61 -11.90 -3.33
N ASN A 146 -8.40 -12.06 -2.78
CA ASN A 146 -8.05 -11.51 -1.48
C ASN A 146 -7.32 -10.17 -1.65
N LEU A 147 -7.69 -9.16 -0.88
CA LEU A 147 -7.03 -7.85 -0.83
C LEU A 147 -6.57 -7.54 0.59
N ALA A 148 -5.29 -7.27 0.76
CA ALA A 148 -4.73 -6.66 1.97
C ALA A 148 -4.73 -5.14 1.79
N SER A 149 -5.71 -4.47 2.40
CA SER A 149 -5.82 -3.01 2.41
C SER A 149 -6.59 -2.55 3.65
N ASN A 150 -6.33 -1.33 4.11
CA ASN A 150 -7.13 -0.65 5.12
C ASN A 150 -8.06 0.43 4.53
N ASP A 151 -8.17 0.51 3.20
CA ASP A 151 -9.09 1.45 2.56
C ASP A 151 -10.53 0.93 2.64
N ALA A 152 -11.45 1.80 3.07
CA ALA A 152 -12.87 1.46 3.21
C ALA A 152 -13.60 1.46 1.86
N ASP A 153 -13.06 2.12 0.83
CA ASP A 153 -13.71 2.20 -0.48
C ASP A 153 -13.85 0.81 -1.12
N PHE A 154 -12.92 -0.11 -0.82
CA PHE A 154 -12.97 -1.51 -1.25
C PHE A 154 -14.06 -2.36 -0.58
N GLU A 155 -14.70 -1.90 0.51
CA GLU A 155 -15.81 -2.64 1.15
C GLU A 155 -17.03 -2.78 0.24
N THR A 156 -17.17 -1.88 -0.74
CA THR A 156 -18.26 -1.88 -1.72
C THR A 156 -18.08 -2.91 -2.84
N VAL A 157 -16.90 -3.54 -2.92
CA VAL A 157 -16.49 -4.41 -4.03
C VAL A 157 -16.79 -5.87 -3.68
N ASN A 158 -17.83 -6.41 -4.33
CA ASN A 158 -18.38 -7.72 -3.97
C ASN A 158 -17.57 -8.95 -4.42
N PHE A 159 -16.65 -8.81 -5.38
CA PHE A 159 -15.86 -9.93 -5.90
C PHE A 159 -14.53 -10.14 -5.16
N ILE A 160 -14.23 -9.29 -4.18
CA ILE A 160 -13.02 -9.38 -3.37
C ILE A 160 -13.34 -9.61 -1.89
N LYS A 161 -12.35 -10.13 -1.18
CA LYS A 161 -12.34 -10.38 0.26
C LYS A 161 -11.31 -9.46 0.88
N LEU A 162 -11.77 -8.44 1.62
CA LEU A 162 -10.91 -7.43 2.22
C LEU A 162 -10.38 -7.86 3.60
N TYR A 163 -9.05 -7.83 3.75
CA TYR A 163 -8.33 -8.11 4.99
C TYR A 163 -7.63 -6.84 5.47
N LYS A 164 -8.03 -6.37 6.66
CA LYS A 164 -7.52 -5.14 7.27
C LYS A 164 -6.45 -5.45 8.32
N PRO A 165 -5.48 -4.57 8.56
CA PRO A 165 -4.58 -4.72 9.70
C PRO A 165 -5.34 -4.49 11.01
N SER A 166 -5.07 -5.31 12.04
CA SER A 166 -5.56 -5.05 13.40
C SER A 166 -4.75 -3.94 14.08
N ILE A 167 -5.38 -3.24 15.03
CA ILE A 167 -4.72 -2.21 15.84
C ILE A 167 -3.85 -2.90 16.90
N SER A 168 -2.57 -2.52 17.01
CA SER A 168 -1.74 -2.92 18.14
C SER A 168 -2.14 -2.14 19.40
N VAL A 169 -2.34 -2.85 20.51
CA VAL A 169 -2.80 -2.26 21.79
C VAL A 169 -1.69 -1.47 22.50
N GLU A 170 -0.45 -1.54 22.02
CA GLU A 170 0.75 -0.99 22.70
C GLU A 170 0.96 0.53 22.51
N SER A 171 0.03 1.27 21.92
CA SER A 171 0.19 2.72 21.67
C SER A 171 -0.89 3.62 22.28
N ALA A 172 -1.65 3.10 23.26
CA ALA A 172 -2.62 3.90 24.01
C ALA A 172 -2.01 4.69 25.20
N GLU A 173 -0.71 4.52 25.50
CA GLU A 173 -0.05 5.25 26.59
C GLU A 173 1.24 5.90 26.10
N LYS A 174 1.14 7.18 25.70
CA LYS A 174 2.08 8.26 26.02
C LYS A 174 1.59 9.61 25.53
#